data_AF-A0A2M8NER3-F1
#
_entry.id   AF-A0A2M8NER3-F1
#
_cell.length_a   1.000
_cell.length_b   1.000
_cell.length_c   1.000
_cell.angle_alpha   90.00
_cell.angle_beta   90.00
_cell.angle_gamma   90.00
#
_symmetry.space_group_name_H-M   'P 1'
#
loop_
_entity.id
_entity.type
_entity.pdbx_description
1 polymer ?
#
loop_
_entity_poly.entity_id
_entity_poly.type
_entity_poly.pdbx_seq_one_letter_code
_entity_poly.pdbx_strand_id
1 'polypeptide(L)'
;MSVPVARYIYGASGGESCYVPLDWGAVVPLYFLGHRFTSKPKLVHLSPMRTLPLTLHYDFGRAIGRVIKDADQRVAFIASADQGHAHDANGPYGFDPASAQYDAWMQEVIRNGNLDELLDA
;
A
#
# COMPACT_ATOMS: atom_id res chain seq x y z
N MET A 1 -17.69 12.32 3.51
CA MET A 1 -17.17 12.71 2.18
C MET A 1 -17.51 11.62 1.19
N SER A 2 -18.18 11.93 0.09
CA SER A 2 -18.30 11.02 -1.05
C SER A 2 -17.08 11.22 -1.94
N VAL A 3 -16.10 10.33 -1.85
CA VAL A 3 -15.02 10.29 -2.84
C VAL A 3 -15.65 9.87 -4.18
N PRO A 4 -15.49 10.63 -5.27
CA PRO A 4 -16.01 10.24 -6.56
C PRO A 4 -15.38 8.91 -6.99
N VAL A 5 -16.20 7.88 -7.18
CA VAL A 5 -15.76 6.56 -7.63
C VAL A 5 -16.03 6.45 -9.12
N ALA A 6 -14.96 6.27 -9.90
CA ALA A 6 -15.06 5.93 -11.31
C ALA A 6 -14.66 4.47 -11.50
N ARG A 7 -15.41 3.74 -12.34
CA ARG A 7 -14.97 2.41 -12.80
C ARG A 7 -13.95 2.61 -13.91
N TYR A 8 -12.75 2.10 -13.69
CA TYR A 8 -11.71 2.04 -14.69
C TYR A 8 -11.71 0.65 -15.34
N ILE A 9 -11.77 0.61 -16.66
CA ILE A 9 -11.56 -0.59 -17.48
C ILE A 9 -10.36 -0.36 -18.38
N TYR A 10 -9.60 -1.42 -18.66
CA TYR A 10 -8.43 -1.37 -19.54
C TYR A 10 -8.50 -2.52 -20.55
N GLY A 11 -8.25 -2.21 -21.82
CA GLY A 11 -8.28 -3.18 -22.93
C GLY A 11 -9.67 -3.56 -23.42
N ALA A 12 -10.56 -4.02 -22.53
CA ALA A 12 -11.91 -4.47 -22.88
C ALA A 12 -12.94 -4.17 -21.77
N SER A 13 -14.23 -4.28 -22.08
CA SER A 13 -15.33 -4.09 -21.11
C SER A 13 -15.60 -5.31 -20.22
N GLY A 14 -14.91 -6.43 -20.45
CA GLY A 14 -15.03 -7.68 -19.70
C GLY A 14 -14.23 -8.83 -20.31
N GLY A 15 -14.30 -10.00 -19.67
CA GLY A 15 -13.58 -11.20 -20.11
C GLY A 15 -12.05 -11.12 -19.89
N GLU A 16 -11.32 -12.09 -20.45
CA GLU A 16 -9.88 -12.24 -20.23
C GLU A 16 -9.04 -11.07 -20.75
N SER A 17 -9.57 -10.35 -21.74
CA SER A 17 -8.91 -9.15 -22.30
C SER A 17 -9.11 -7.89 -21.44
N CYS A 18 -9.97 -7.93 -20.41
CA CYS A 18 -10.16 -6.86 -19.45
C CYS A 18 -9.25 -7.11 -18.23
N TYR A 19 -7.98 -6.71 -18.35
CA TYR A 19 -6.98 -6.86 -17.30
C TYR A 19 -6.35 -5.52 -16.94
N VAL A 20 -5.78 -5.42 -15.75
CA VAL A 20 -4.97 -4.27 -15.33
C VAL A 20 -3.58 -4.81 -14.98
N PRO A 21 -2.50 -4.32 -15.61
CA PRO A 21 -1.15 -4.73 -15.23
C PRO A 21 -0.86 -4.26 -13.80
N LEU A 22 -0.28 -5.15 -12.99
CA LEU A 22 0.19 -4.83 -11.65
C LEU A 22 1.68 -4.49 -11.69
N ASP A 23 2.07 -3.46 -10.94
CA ASP A 23 3.48 -3.11 -10.77
C ASP A 23 4.19 -4.02 -9.76
N TRP A 24 5.50 -3.83 -9.59
CA TRP A 24 6.29 -4.61 -8.65
C TRP A 24 5.87 -4.37 -7.19
N GLY A 25 5.37 -3.17 -6.86
CA GLY A 25 4.88 -2.83 -5.53
C GLY A 25 3.69 -3.70 -5.12
N ALA A 26 2.85 -4.09 -6.07
CA ALA A 26 1.78 -5.05 -5.86
C ALA A 26 2.25 -6.51 -5.95
N VAL A 27 3.05 -6.85 -6.97
CA VAL A 27 3.40 -8.25 -7.27
C VAL A 27 4.33 -8.86 -6.23
N VAL A 28 5.30 -8.11 -5.69
CA VAL A 28 6.28 -8.65 -4.73
C VAL A 28 5.59 -9.17 -3.44
N PRO A 29 4.75 -8.40 -2.73
CA PRO A 29 4.01 -8.95 -1.59
C PRO A 29 3.09 -10.11 -1.96
N LEU A 30 2.43 -10.05 -3.13
CA LEU A 30 1.54 -11.13 -3.59
C LEU A 30 2.28 -12.43 -3.86
N TYR A 31 3.56 -12.36 -4.25
CA TYR A 31 4.41 -13.55 -4.36
C TYR A 31 4.54 -14.26 -3.01
N PHE A 32 4.84 -13.54 -1.93
CA PHE A 32 5.01 -14.12 -0.59
C PHE A 32 3.68 -14.46 0.10
N LEU A 33 2.65 -13.64 -0.11
CA LEU A 33 1.41 -13.70 0.65
C LEU A 33 0.28 -14.39 -0.10
N GLY A 34 0.15 -14.18 -1.40
CA GLY A 34 -0.95 -14.70 -2.22
C GLY A 34 -0.63 -15.97 -2.99
N HIS A 35 0.61 -16.14 -3.47
CA HIS A 35 0.96 -17.23 -4.38
C HIS A 35 0.83 -18.61 -3.73
N ARG A 36 1.06 -18.72 -2.42
CA ARG A 36 0.97 -19.98 -1.67
C ARG A 36 -0.42 -20.62 -1.59
N PHE A 37 -1.49 -19.89 -1.90
CA PHE A 37 -2.84 -20.44 -1.87
C PHE A 37 -3.17 -21.18 -3.16
N THR A 38 -3.71 -22.40 -3.06
CA THR A 38 -4.24 -23.16 -4.21
C THR A 38 -5.37 -22.38 -4.89
N SER A 39 -6.35 -21.93 -4.11
CA SER A 39 -7.37 -20.98 -4.56
C SER A 39 -6.88 -19.57 -4.30
N LYS A 40 -6.61 -18.80 -5.36
CA LYS A 40 -6.12 -17.43 -5.20
C LYS A 40 -7.17 -16.56 -4.52
N PRO A 41 -6.79 -15.73 -3.53
CA PRO A 41 -7.72 -14.78 -2.92
C PRO A 41 -8.17 -13.75 -3.96
N LYS A 42 -9.39 -13.22 -3.79
CA LYS A 42 -9.82 -12.04 -4.55
C LYS A 42 -8.94 -10.85 -4.16
N LEU A 43 -8.51 -10.08 -5.15
CA LEU A 43 -7.63 -8.93 -4.95
C LEU A 43 -8.42 -7.63 -5.10
N VAL A 44 -8.24 -6.74 -4.12
CA VAL A 44 -8.56 -5.31 -4.26
C VAL A 44 -7.23 -4.58 -4.23
N HIS A 45 -6.83 -4.02 -5.38
CA HIS A 45 -5.61 -3.23 -5.49
C HIS A 45 -5.94 -1.76 -5.25
N LEU A 46 -5.20 -1.12 -4.35
CA LEU A 46 -5.34 0.28 -4.00
C LEU A 46 -3.99 0.95 -4.22
N SER A 47 -3.97 2.06 -4.96
CA SER A 47 -2.76 2.86 -5.18
C SER A 47 -2.89 4.20 -4.46
N PRO A 48 -1.95 4.57 -3.57
CA PRO A 48 -1.99 5.86 -2.90
C PRO A 48 -1.67 7.01 -3.87
N MET A 49 -2.34 8.15 -3.68
CA MET A 49 -2.08 9.38 -4.42
C MET A 49 -1.17 10.32 -3.63
N ARG A 50 0.10 10.43 -4.04
CA ARG A 50 1.13 11.22 -3.33
C ARG A 50 0.84 12.73 -3.26
N THR A 51 -0.04 13.24 -4.13
CA THR A 51 -0.42 14.67 -4.16
C THR A 51 -1.57 15.01 -3.20
N LEU A 52 -2.20 14.00 -2.58
CA LEU A 52 -3.21 14.23 -1.56
C LEU A 52 -2.58 14.39 -0.17
N PRO A 53 -3.16 15.23 0.71
CA PRO A 53 -2.74 15.32 2.11
C PRO A 53 -2.78 13.97 2.84
N LEU A 54 -1.83 13.74 3.77
CA LEU A 54 -1.79 12.53 4.60
C LEU A 54 -3.09 12.28 5.36
N THR A 55 -3.76 13.34 5.82
CA THR A 55 -5.05 13.25 6.52
C THR A 55 -6.15 12.62 5.66
N LEU A 56 -6.15 12.82 4.33
CA LEU A 56 -7.10 12.16 3.44
C LEU A 56 -6.79 10.67 3.30
N HIS A 57 -5.52 10.27 3.27
CA HIS A 57 -5.13 8.86 3.28
C HIS A 57 -5.53 8.19 4.59
N TYR A 58 -5.33 8.87 5.72
CA TYR A 58 -5.78 8.40 7.04
C TYR A 58 -7.29 8.19 7.07
N ASP A 59 -8.07 9.18 6.62
CA ASP A 59 -9.53 9.08 6.55
C ASP A 59 -10.01 7.96 5.62
N PHE A 60 -9.33 7.77 4.49
CA PHE A 60 -9.59 6.66 3.59
C PHE A 60 -9.30 5.30 4.25
N GLY A 61 -8.18 5.18 4.96
CA GLY A 61 -7.84 4.00 5.76
C GLY A 61 -8.90 3.68 6.82
N ARG A 62 -9.42 4.70 7.53
CA ARG A 62 -10.54 4.53 8.48
C ARG A 62 -11.80 4.02 7.79
N ALA A 63 -12.11 4.50 6.59
CA ALA A 63 -13.26 4.03 5.82
C ALA A 63 -13.08 2.56 5.41
N ILE A 64 -11.89 2.17 4.94
CA ILE A 64 -11.56 0.77 4.62
C ILE A 64 -11.71 -0.11 5.87
N GLY A 65 -11.19 0.33 7.02
CA GLY A 65 -11.28 -0.42 8.27
C GLY A 65 -12.73 -0.70 8.69
N ARG A 66 -13.65 0.26 8.49
CA ARG A 66 -15.09 0.06 8.73
C ARG A 66 -15.67 -1.01 7.80
N VAL A 67 -15.39 -0.92 6.50
CA VAL A 67 -15.85 -1.91 5.50
C VAL A 67 -15.33 -3.31 5.80
N ILE A 68 -14.06 -3.44 6.19
CA ILE A 68 -13.44 -4.72 6.55
C ILE A 68 -14.08 -5.31 7.81
N LYS A 69 -14.36 -4.47 8.82
CA LYS A 69 -14.98 -4.91 10.07
C LYS A 69 -16.39 -5.47 9.87
N ASP A 70 -17.13 -4.92 8.92
CA ASP A 70 -18.51 -5.33 8.61
C ASP A 70 -18.58 -6.46 7.56
N ALA A 71 -17.43 -6.95 7.05
CA ALA A 71 -17.39 -7.98 6.03
C ALA A 71 -17.55 -9.39 6.62
N ASP A 72 -18.40 -10.21 5.99
CA ASP A 72 -18.55 -11.64 6.31
C ASP A 72 -17.36 -12.51 5.87
N GLN A 73 -16.34 -11.90 5.25
CA GLN A 73 -15.18 -12.58 4.68
C GLN A 73 -13.93 -12.26 5.49
N ARG A 74 -12.99 -13.21 5.57
CA ARG A 74 -11.66 -12.93 6.11
C ARG A 74 -10.89 -12.06 5.13
N VAL A 75 -10.49 -10.87 5.58
CA VAL A 75 -9.70 -9.92 4.79
C VAL A 75 -8.30 -9.79 5.38
N ALA A 76 -7.28 -9.84 4.53
CA ALA A 76 -5.93 -9.41 4.86
C ALA A 76 -5.66 -8.07 4.19
N PHE A 77 -5.24 -7.07 4.96
CA PHE A 77 -4.81 -5.77 4.45
C PHE A 77 -3.28 -5.77 4.33
N ILE A 78 -2.76 -5.43 3.15
CA ILE A 78 -1.33 -5.43 2.85
C ILE A 78 -0.94 -4.00 2.46
N ALA A 79 -0.20 -3.32 3.32
CA ALA A 79 0.47 -2.06 3.01
C ALA A 79 1.88 -2.37 2.47
N SER A 80 2.06 -2.28 1.15
CA SER A 80 3.35 -2.47 0.49
C SER A 80 4.14 -1.17 0.49
N ALA A 81 5.28 -1.12 1.18
CA ALA A 81 6.10 0.09 1.29
C ALA A 81 7.57 -0.22 1.58
N ASP A 82 8.45 0.27 0.72
CA ASP A 82 9.89 0.42 1.00
C ASP A 82 10.12 1.77 1.71
N GLN A 83 11.19 1.86 2.50
CA GLN A 83 11.47 3.02 3.36
C GLN A 83 12.49 3.97 2.71
N GLY A 84 13.60 4.30 3.37
CA GLY A 84 14.69 5.08 2.80
C GLY A 84 15.26 4.45 1.53
N HIS A 85 15.75 5.30 0.62
CA HIS A 85 16.27 4.85 -0.68
C HIS A 85 17.74 5.23 -0.92
N ALA A 86 18.39 5.96 -0.01
CA ALA A 86 19.77 6.42 -0.13
C ALA A 86 20.71 5.73 0.88
N HIS A 87 20.75 4.39 0.86
CA HIS A 87 21.56 3.58 1.79
C HIS A 87 22.92 3.11 1.23
N ASP A 88 23.21 3.38 -0.05
CA ASP A 88 24.44 2.91 -0.71
C ASP A 88 25.02 4.03 -1.58
N ALA A 89 26.31 4.35 -1.39
CA ALA A 89 27.01 5.36 -2.16
C ALA A 89 27.06 5.05 -3.67
N ASN A 90 26.96 3.77 -4.05
CA ASN A 90 26.87 3.32 -5.44
C ASN A 90 25.43 3.13 -5.92
N GLY A 91 24.44 3.36 -5.05
CA GLY A 91 23.02 3.25 -5.36
C GLY A 91 22.52 4.41 -6.23
N PRO A 92 21.30 4.29 -6.79
CA PRO A 92 20.73 5.29 -7.71
C PRO A 92 20.53 6.69 -7.09
N TYR A 93 20.52 6.76 -5.76
CA TYR A 93 20.36 8.00 -4.99
C TYR A 93 21.58 8.37 -4.14
N GLY A 94 22.68 7.61 -4.25
CA GLY A 94 23.84 7.76 -3.38
C GLY A 94 23.57 7.41 -1.92
N PHE A 95 24.48 7.86 -1.03
CA PHE A 95 24.38 7.63 0.41
C PHE A 95 23.98 8.90 1.15
N ASP A 96 22.90 8.82 1.92
CA ASP A 96 22.45 9.87 2.83
C ASP A 96 22.11 9.25 4.20
N PRO A 97 22.79 9.65 5.30
CA PRO A 97 22.45 9.22 6.65
C PRO A 97 20.98 9.43 7.03
N ALA A 98 20.28 10.39 6.43
CA ALA A 98 18.86 10.64 6.66
C ALA A 98 17.98 9.44 6.29
N SER A 99 18.36 8.61 5.31
CA SER A 99 17.61 7.38 4.98
C SER A 99 17.62 6.39 6.14
N ALA A 100 18.77 6.16 6.76
CA ALA A 100 18.87 5.27 7.93
C ALA A 100 18.16 5.84 9.17
N GLN A 101 18.17 7.17 9.35
CA GLN A 101 17.45 7.84 10.44
C GLN A 101 15.94 7.69 10.27
N TYR A 102 15.43 7.90 9.05
CA TYR A 102 14.02 7.71 8.72
C TYR A 102 13.57 6.26 8.96
N ASP A 103 14.34 5.28 8.50
CA ASP A 103 14.05 3.86 8.72
C ASP A 103 13.97 3.51 10.21
N ALA A 104 14.92 4.01 11.00
CA ALA A 104 14.95 3.78 12.44
C ALA A 104 13.73 4.38 13.12
N TRP A 105 13.36 5.61 12.76
CA TRP A 105 12.16 6.28 13.26
C TRP A 105 10.87 5.53 12.88
N MET A 106 10.70 5.17 11.61
CA MET A 106 9.52 4.42 11.13
C MET A 106 9.35 3.11 11.90
N GLN A 107 10.43 2.36 12.08
CA GLN A 107 10.37 1.12 12.84
C GLN A 107 10.00 1.34 14.31
N GLU A 108 10.48 2.43 14.91
CA GLU A 108 10.18 2.77 16.30
C GLU A 108 8.71 3.13 16.49
N VAL A 109 8.17 3.97 15.60
CA VAL A 109 6.74 4.33 15.57
C VAL A 109 5.87 3.08 15.47
N ILE A 110 6.22 2.15 14.56
CA ILE A 110 5.48 0.90 14.38
C ILE A 110 5.58 -0.01 15.61
N ARG A 111 6.78 -0.22 16.17
CA ARG A 111 6.99 -1.08 17.34
C ARG A 111 6.25 -0.60 18.58
N ASN A 112 6.21 0.71 18.77
CA ASN A 112 5.55 1.33 19.93
C ASN A 112 4.04 1.47 19.73
N GLY A 113 3.54 1.30 18.50
CA GLY A 113 2.13 1.48 18.17
C GLY A 113 1.70 2.94 18.14
N ASN A 114 2.63 3.90 18.13
CA ASN A 114 2.37 5.35 18.11
C ASN A 114 2.05 5.84 16.69
N LEU A 115 1.17 5.15 15.97
CA LEU A 115 0.99 5.33 14.52
C LEU A 115 0.53 6.74 14.10
N ASP A 116 -0.03 7.52 15.03
CA ASP A 116 -0.42 8.92 14.75
C ASP A 116 0.80 9.80 14.41
N GLU A 117 2.00 9.46 14.90
CA GLU A 117 3.26 10.14 14.55
C GLU A 117 3.56 10.06 13.04
N LEU A 118 3.02 9.08 12.32
CA LEU A 118 3.19 8.96 10.86
C LEU A 118 2.51 10.09 10.08
N LEU A 119 1.64 10.88 10.73
CA LEU A 119 0.99 12.04 10.12
C LEU A 119 1.89 13.30 10.14
N ASP A 120 2.97 13.27 10.93
CA ASP A 120 3.93 14.36 11.09
C ASP A 120 5.23 14.12 10.26
N ALA A 121 5.23 13.07 9.44
CA ALA A 121 6.36 12.64 8.59
C ALA A 121 6.73 13.64 7.48
#